data_AF-A0AAN6DX09-F1
#
_entry.id   AF-A0AAN6DX09-F1
#
_cell.length_a   1.000
_cell.length_b   1.000
_cell.length_c   1.000
_cell.angle_alpha   90.00
_cell.angle_beta   90.00
_cell.angle_gamma   90.00
#
_symmetry.space_group_name_H-M   'P 1'
#
loop_
_entity.id
_entity.type
_entity.pdbx_description
1 polymer ?
#
loop_
_entity_poly.entity_id
_entity_poly.type
_entity_poly.pdbx_seq_one_letter_code
_entity_poly.pdbx_strand_id
1 'polypeptide(L)'
;MLRTATKHSYGPPRNRSVLGVKMITDLQAKITEYETVNRTYCHEQSCSTFIPPDQISERMAPCPACEEQTCATCKAQYHASPDCSAVHDEAFDEWRTENHAATCPGCKRVILLSQGCNHMRYFQPQSPMARRHNILITCYSDRCPCGSEFCYECSVTWKQCTCSRWHEERLLDRAAEVADRQGAGRPNEMQVQEAVEALRAEVDCRHNDWTRVDVTVSGSANCADCHWHARSFLWQCDDCGMRVCSRCRVDYRDFDYCRY
;
A
#
# COMPACT_ATOMS: atom_id res chain seq x y z
N MET A 1 -14.45 8.39 30.12
CA MET A 1 -15.22 9.23 29.19
C MET A 1 -14.74 8.94 27.77
N LEU A 2 -15.49 8.12 27.04
CA LEU A 2 -15.18 7.68 25.68
C LEU A 2 -15.33 8.88 24.74
N ARG A 3 -14.23 9.35 24.14
CA ARG A 3 -14.27 10.38 23.10
C ARG A 3 -14.51 9.69 21.76
N THR A 4 -15.65 9.98 21.16
CA THR A 4 -16.07 9.56 19.83
C THR A 4 -15.13 10.15 18.77
N ALA A 5 -14.53 9.29 17.94
CA ALA A 5 -13.78 9.72 16.77
C ALA A 5 -14.76 10.30 15.74
N THR A 6 -14.73 11.61 15.53
CA THR A 6 -15.45 12.27 14.44
C THR A 6 -14.84 11.87 13.11
N LYS A 7 -15.57 11.04 12.36
CA LYS A 7 -15.28 10.69 10.96
C LYS A 7 -15.17 12.00 10.16
N HIS A 8 -14.03 12.22 9.49
CA HIS A 8 -13.90 13.29 8.50
C HIS A 8 -14.86 12.99 7.34
N SER A 9 -16.01 13.66 7.31
CA SER A 9 -16.91 13.63 6.18
C SER A 9 -16.27 14.40 5.02
N TYR A 10 -15.86 13.69 3.97
CA TYR A 10 -15.45 14.33 2.72
C TYR A 10 -16.63 15.15 2.19
N GLY A 11 -16.50 16.49 2.23
CA GLY A 11 -17.42 17.38 1.53
C GLY A 11 -17.38 17.09 0.02
N PRO A 12 -18.51 17.17 -0.69
CA PRO A 12 -18.58 16.76 -2.09
C PRO A 12 -17.62 17.58 -2.98
N PRO A 13 -16.97 16.98 -3.97
CA PRO A 13 -16.08 17.69 -4.87
C PRO A 13 -16.83 18.79 -5.63
N ARG A 14 -16.15 19.93 -5.83
CA ARG A 14 -16.69 21.19 -6.39
C ARG A 14 -17.16 21.12 -7.86
N ASN A 15 -17.27 19.94 -8.48
CA ASN A 15 -17.64 19.77 -9.89
C ASN A 15 -18.92 18.93 -10.12
N ARG A 16 -19.75 18.72 -9.09
CA ARG A 16 -21.01 17.95 -9.18
C ARG A 16 -21.96 18.43 -10.29
N SER A 17 -21.86 19.68 -10.72
CA SER A 17 -22.70 20.32 -11.73
C SER A 17 -22.47 19.85 -13.17
N VAL A 18 -21.37 19.14 -13.45
CA VAL A 18 -21.03 18.66 -14.81
C VAL A 18 -21.35 17.17 -15.00
N LEU A 19 -21.51 16.42 -13.91
CA LEU A 19 -21.73 14.99 -13.93
C LEU A 19 -23.24 14.69 -13.93
N GLY A 20 -23.71 13.90 -14.90
CA GLY A 20 -25.10 13.45 -14.94
C GLY A 20 -25.48 12.61 -13.71
N VAL A 21 -26.76 12.59 -13.33
CA VAL A 21 -27.27 11.91 -12.12
C VAL A 21 -26.81 10.45 -12.06
N LYS A 22 -26.91 9.71 -13.17
CA LYS A 22 -26.43 8.31 -13.27
C LYS A 22 -24.96 8.18 -12.86
N MET A 23 -24.09 9.06 -13.37
CA MET A 23 -22.66 9.03 -13.11
C MET A 23 -22.32 9.41 -11.67
N ILE A 24 -23.12 10.27 -11.04
CA ILE A 24 -23.00 10.57 -9.61
C ILE A 24 -23.36 9.32 -8.78
N THR A 25 -24.44 8.63 -9.12
CA THR A 25 -24.86 7.40 -8.43
C THR A 25 -23.82 6.28 -8.60
N ASP A 26 -23.33 6.06 -9.81
CA ASP A 26 -22.29 5.06 -10.11
C ASP A 26 -20.99 5.39 -9.35
N LEU A 27 -20.61 6.67 -9.30
CA LEU A 27 -19.45 7.11 -8.53
C LEU A 27 -19.64 6.87 -7.03
N GLN A 28 -20.82 7.14 -6.49
CA GLN A 28 -21.12 6.87 -5.08
C GLN A 28 -21.04 5.38 -4.75
N ALA A 29 -21.60 4.52 -5.59
CA ALA A 29 -21.50 3.08 -5.45
C ALA A 29 -20.02 2.61 -5.48
N LYS A 30 -19.23 3.18 -6.39
CA LYS A 30 -17.77 2.92 -6.45
C LYS A 30 -17.04 3.45 -5.23
N ILE A 31 -17.39 4.62 -4.69
CA ILE A 31 -16.78 5.12 -3.45
C ILE A 31 -17.04 4.12 -2.30
N THR A 32 -18.29 3.68 -2.12
CA THR A 32 -18.63 2.70 -1.08
C THR A 32 -17.90 1.37 -1.26
N GLU A 33 -17.82 0.86 -2.50
CA GLU A 33 -17.02 -0.32 -2.83
C GLU A 33 -15.56 -0.13 -2.41
N TYR A 34 -14.95 1.01 -2.75
CA TYR A 34 -13.54 1.25 -2.49
C TYR A 34 -13.21 1.53 -1.02
N GLU A 35 -14.13 2.14 -0.27
CA GLU A 35 -14.00 2.39 1.17
C GLU A 35 -14.24 1.14 2.02
N THR A 36 -14.92 0.12 1.46
CA THR A 36 -15.15 -1.14 2.14
C THR A 36 -13.84 -1.93 2.32
N VAL A 37 -13.52 -2.28 3.56
CA VAL A 37 -12.25 -2.94 3.94
C VAL A 37 -12.19 -4.39 3.46
N ASN A 38 -13.21 -5.20 3.77
CA ASN A 38 -13.29 -6.60 3.35
C ASN A 38 -14.36 -6.75 2.26
N ARG A 39 -14.04 -6.28 1.06
CA ARG A 39 -14.95 -6.32 -0.09
C ARG A 39 -15.31 -7.76 -0.43
N THR A 40 -16.57 -7.97 -0.78
CA THR A 40 -17.07 -9.25 -1.27
C THR A 40 -17.65 -9.00 -2.64
N TYR A 41 -17.26 -9.85 -3.60
CA TYR A 41 -17.77 -9.84 -4.96
C TYR A 41 -18.52 -11.14 -5.20
N CYS A 42 -19.45 -11.13 -6.16
CA CYS A 42 -20.06 -12.36 -6.63
C CYS A 42 -18.97 -13.36 -7.07
N HIS A 43 -19.09 -14.62 -6.67
CA HIS A 43 -18.13 -15.67 -7.02
C HIS A 43 -18.19 -16.04 -8.50
N GLU A 44 -19.35 -15.80 -9.13
CA GLU A 44 -19.55 -16.02 -10.56
C GLU A 44 -18.73 -14.99 -11.35
N GLN A 45 -17.72 -15.48 -12.08
CA GLN A 45 -16.74 -14.65 -12.77
C GLN A 45 -17.40 -13.71 -13.78
N SER A 46 -18.45 -14.19 -14.46
CA SER A 46 -19.20 -13.40 -15.43
C SER A 46 -20.00 -12.23 -14.79
N CYS A 47 -20.32 -12.34 -13.50
CA CYS A 47 -21.04 -11.32 -12.75
C CYS A 47 -20.09 -10.37 -12.02
N SER A 48 -19.20 -10.90 -11.15
CA SER A 48 -18.23 -10.14 -10.35
C SER A 48 -18.79 -8.88 -9.66
N THR A 49 -20.10 -8.83 -9.39
CA THR A 49 -20.76 -7.65 -8.83
C THR A 49 -20.39 -7.49 -7.37
N PHE A 50 -20.08 -6.26 -6.95
CA PHE A 50 -19.81 -5.93 -5.55
C PHE A 50 -21.05 -6.16 -4.69
N ILE A 51 -20.89 -6.88 -3.58
CA ILE A 51 -21.94 -7.17 -2.60
C ILE A 51 -21.73 -6.25 -1.39
N PRO A 52 -22.65 -5.29 -1.16
CA PRO A 52 -22.57 -4.37 -0.03
C PRO A 52 -22.55 -5.10 1.33
N PRO A 53 -21.73 -4.68 2.31
CA PRO A 53 -21.61 -5.34 3.61
C PRO A 53 -22.93 -5.46 4.40
N ASP A 54 -23.85 -4.53 4.19
CA ASP A 54 -25.20 -4.52 4.79
C ASP A 54 -26.11 -5.64 4.28
N GLN A 55 -25.79 -6.22 3.12
CA GLN A 55 -26.53 -7.36 2.55
C GLN A 55 -25.93 -8.71 2.99
N ILE A 56 -24.79 -8.70 3.68
CA ILE A 56 -24.10 -9.93 4.09
C ILE A 56 -24.63 -10.37 5.45
N SER A 57 -25.27 -11.53 5.50
CA SER A 57 -25.73 -12.15 6.74
C SER A 57 -24.75 -13.22 7.19
N GLU A 58 -24.03 -12.97 8.28
CA GLU A 58 -22.92 -13.80 8.77
C GLU A 58 -21.84 -14.05 7.69
N ARG A 59 -21.95 -15.16 6.96
CA ARG A 59 -21.05 -15.56 5.88
C ARG A 59 -21.74 -15.64 4.52
N MET A 60 -23.06 -15.45 4.47
CA MET A 60 -23.83 -15.54 3.23
C MET A 60 -23.96 -14.15 2.62
N ALA A 61 -23.37 -13.97 1.45
CA ALA A 61 -23.42 -12.74 0.66
C ALA A 61 -24.26 -12.99 -0.60
N PRO A 62 -25.56 -12.65 -0.60
CA PRO A 62 -26.40 -12.77 -1.78
C PRO A 62 -26.06 -11.68 -2.80
N CYS A 63 -25.91 -12.05 -4.08
CA CYS A 63 -25.59 -11.09 -5.13
C CYS A 63 -26.85 -10.31 -5.56
N PRO A 64 -26.82 -8.97 -5.58
CA PRO A 64 -27.98 -8.16 -6.01
C PRO A 64 -28.24 -8.21 -7.53
N ALA A 65 -27.33 -8.77 -8.33
CA ALA A 65 -27.41 -8.80 -9.79
C ALA A 65 -27.83 -10.16 -10.36
N CYS A 66 -27.28 -11.25 -9.84
CA CYS A 66 -27.55 -12.61 -10.34
C CYS A 66 -28.13 -13.56 -9.29
N GLU A 67 -28.42 -13.08 -8.07
CA GLU A 67 -29.01 -13.83 -6.95
C GLU A 67 -28.14 -14.98 -6.39
N GLU A 68 -27.01 -15.28 -7.04
CA GLU A 68 -26.02 -16.24 -6.55
C GLU A 68 -25.46 -15.86 -5.19
N GLN A 69 -25.13 -16.88 -4.40
CA GLN A 69 -24.67 -16.72 -3.02
C GLN A 69 -23.16 -16.94 -2.94
N THR A 70 -22.45 -15.94 -2.41
CA THR A 70 -21.01 -16.00 -2.14
C THR A 70 -20.77 -16.18 -0.64
N CYS A 71 -19.78 -16.99 -0.27
CA CYS A 71 -19.24 -17.05 1.08
C CYS A 71 -18.38 -15.80 1.35
N ALA A 72 -18.76 -14.96 2.32
CA ALA A 72 -18.02 -13.76 2.67
C ALA A 72 -16.64 -14.04 3.29
N THR A 73 -16.38 -15.27 3.75
CA THR A 73 -15.11 -15.70 4.33
C THR A 73 -14.10 -16.14 3.26
N CYS A 74 -14.46 -17.10 2.42
CA CYS A 74 -13.56 -17.66 1.39
C CYS A 74 -13.72 -17.02 0.00
N LYS A 75 -14.75 -16.20 -0.20
CA LYS A 75 -15.09 -15.48 -1.44
C LYS A 75 -15.52 -16.38 -2.62
N ALA A 76 -15.67 -17.68 -2.42
CA ALA A 76 -16.27 -18.59 -3.39
C ALA A 76 -17.76 -18.82 -3.15
N GLN A 77 -18.35 -19.80 -3.84
CA GLN A 77 -19.76 -20.16 -3.69
C GLN A 77 -20.11 -20.42 -2.21
N TYR A 78 -21.28 -19.96 -1.78
CA TYR A 78 -21.74 -20.16 -0.41
C TYR A 78 -21.91 -21.64 -0.08
N HIS A 79 -21.52 -22.00 1.15
CA HIS A 79 -21.62 -23.34 1.68
C HIS A 79 -22.08 -23.31 3.15
N ALA A 80 -22.89 -24.29 3.54
CA ALA A 80 -23.42 -24.38 4.90
C ALA A 80 -22.32 -24.71 5.93
N SER A 81 -21.33 -25.52 5.54
CA SER A 81 -20.19 -25.87 6.39
C SER A 81 -19.49 -24.60 6.90
N PRO A 82 -19.06 -24.55 8.18
CA PRO A 82 -18.18 -23.49 8.67
C PRO A 82 -16.78 -23.59 8.06
N ASP A 83 -16.41 -24.76 7.54
CA ASP A 83 -15.11 -24.99 6.92
C ASP A 83 -15.08 -24.50 5.47
N CYS A 84 -14.05 -23.72 5.16
CA CYS A 84 -13.78 -23.13 3.85
C CYS A 84 -12.66 -23.86 3.09
N SER A 85 -12.14 -24.97 3.63
CA SER A 85 -11.00 -25.73 3.11
C SER A 85 -11.17 -26.26 1.68
N ALA A 86 -12.40 -26.51 1.24
CA ALA A 86 -12.68 -27.03 -0.11
C ALA A 86 -12.40 -26.03 -1.25
N VAL A 87 -12.15 -24.76 -0.91
CA VAL A 87 -11.85 -23.68 -1.85
C VAL A 87 -10.37 -23.27 -1.76
N HIS A 88 -9.53 -24.08 -1.13
CA HIS A 88 -8.09 -23.89 -1.19
C HIS A 88 -7.65 -24.04 -2.65
N ASP A 89 -7.17 -22.96 -3.24
CA ASP A 89 -6.42 -23.01 -4.48
C ASP A 89 -5.00 -23.44 -4.08
N GLU A 90 -4.73 -24.74 -4.13
CA GLU A 90 -3.43 -25.32 -3.75
C GLU A 90 -2.26 -24.58 -4.42
N ALA A 91 -2.42 -24.18 -5.69
CA ALA A 91 -1.41 -23.42 -6.41
C ALA A 91 -1.19 -22.02 -5.81
N PHE A 92 -2.23 -21.37 -5.29
CA PHE A 92 -2.10 -20.10 -4.60
C PHE A 92 -1.41 -20.22 -3.24
N ASP A 93 -1.60 -21.33 -2.53
CA ASP A 93 -0.94 -21.59 -1.25
C ASP A 93 0.52 -22.01 -1.39
N GLU A 94 0.83 -22.79 -2.43
CA GLU A 94 2.20 -23.02 -2.87
C GLU A 94 2.87 -21.68 -3.18
N TRP A 95 2.26 -20.85 -4.04
CA TRP A 95 2.78 -19.53 -4.37
C TRP A 95 3.00 -18.65 -3.13
N ARG A 96 2.05 -18.65 -2.18
CA ARG A 96 2.18 -17.91 -0.91
C ARG A 96 3.41 -18.39 -0.12
N THR A 97 3.62 -19.69 -0.07
CA THR A 97 4.73 -20.30 0.67
C THR A 97 6.08 -19.95 0.02
N GLU A 98 6.16 -20.11 -1.30
CA GLU A 98 7.36 -19.80 -2.09
C GLU A 98 7.74 -18.32 -2.03
N ASN A 99 6.75 -17.43 -2.04
CA ASN A 99 6.98 -15.99 -2.04
C ASN A 99 7.00 -15.39 -0.62
N HIS A 100 6.93 -16.25 0.41
CA HIS A 100 6.82 -15.84 1.81
C HIS A 100 5.75 -14.77 2.03
N ALA A 101 4.58 -14.91 1.40
CA ALA A 101 3.50 -13.93 1.44
C ALA A 101 2.76 -14.00 2.78
N ALA A 102 2.65 -12.87 3.47
CA ALA A 102 1.97 -12.80 4.76
C ALA A 102 0.46 -12.55 4.59
N THR A 103 -0.35 -13.10 5.50
CA THR A 103 -1.79 -12.80 5.55
C THR A 103 -2.10 -11.83 6.66
N CYS A 104 -2.74 -10.70 6.34
CA CYS A 104 -3.10 -9.73 7.36
C CYS A 104 -4.09 -10.32 8.39
N PRO A 105 -3.78 -10.24 9.70
CA PRO A 105 -4.65 -10.80 10.74
C PRO A 105 -6.03 -10.13 10.79
N GLY A 106 -6.09 -8.82 10.49
CA GLY A 106 -7.34 -8.03 10.54
C GLY A 106 -8.22 -8.16 9.29
N CYS A 107 -7.63 -8.11 8.08
CA CYS A 107 -8.38 -8.03 6.82
C CYS A 107 -8.30 -9.30 5.96
N LYS A 108 -7.47 -10.27 6.33
CA LYS A 108 -7.21 -11.53 5.62
C LYS A 108 -6.68 -11.38 4.18
N ARG A 109 -6.23 -10.18 3.80
CA ARG A 109 -5.54 -9.94 2.54
C ARG A 109 -4.14 -10.56 2.58
N VAL A 110 -3.75 -11.18 1.47
CA VAL A 110 -2.39 -11.66 1.21
C VAL A 110 -1.54 -10.47 0.79
N ILE A 111 -0.38 -10.32 1.42
CA ILE A 111 0.52 -9.21 1.23
C ILE A 111 1.89 -9.79 0.91
N LEU A 112 2.48 -9.31 -0.18
CA LEU A 112 3.90 -9.48 -0.47
C LEU A 112 4.64 -8.29 0.15
N LEU A 113 5.78 -8.52 0.80
CA LEU A 113 6.65 -7.47 1.31
C LEU A 113 7.90 -7.38 0.45
N SER A 114 8.06 -6.25 -0.25
CA SER A 114 9.24 -6.00 -1.09
C SER A 114 10.42 -5.37 -0.34
N GLN A 115 10.26 -4.99 0.94
CA GLN A 115 11.22 -4.15 1.68
C GLN A 115 11.66 -4.76 3.01
N GLY A 116 12.88 -4.43 3.46
CA GLY A 116 13.61 -5.12 4.54
C GLY A 116 13.01 -5.17 5.95
N CYS A 117 12.01 -4.35 6.30
CA CYS A 117 11.45 -4.31 7.66
C CYS A 117 10.19 -5.18 7.77
N ASN A 118 10.18 -6.12 8.72
CA ASN A 118 9.02 -6.97 9.02
C ASN A 118 7.87 -6.23 9.71
N HIS A 119 7.98 -4.91 9.93
CA HIS A 119 6.90 -4.09 10.46
C HIS A 119 5.89 -3.77 9.36
N MET A 120 4.78 -4.49 9.32
CA MET A 120 3.66 -4.16 8.45
C MET A 120 2.89 -3.00 9.08
N ARG A 121 2.96 -1.80 8.47
CA ARG A 121 2.23 -0.60 8.90
C ARG A 121 1.39 -0.03 7.77
N TYR A 122 0.23 0.53 8.11
CA TYR A 122 -0.46 1.47 7.25
C TYR A 122 0.31 2.80 7.20
N PHE A 123 1.26 2.89 6.28
CA PHE A 123 1.89 4.16 5.97
C PHE A 123 0.90 4.99 5.16
N GLN A 124 0.37 6.06 5.76
CA GLN A 124 -0.31 7.09 5.00
C GLN A 124 0.67 7.68 3.99
N PRO A 125 0.32 7.79 2.70
CA PRO A 125 1.18 8.47 1.74
C PRO A 125 1.50 9.87 2.26
N GLN A 126 2.79 10.15 2.42
CA GLN A 126 3.28 11.45 2.91
C GLN A 126 3.02 12.57 1.89
N SER A 127 2.81 12.25 0.60
CA SER A 127 2.45 13.25 -0.44
C SER A 127 0.95 13.23 -0.79
N PRO A 128 0.28 14.40 -0.88
CA PRO A 128 -1.08 14.52 -1.39
C PRO A 128 -1.26 14.15 -2.86
N MET A 129 -0.22 14.29 -3.70
CA MET A 129 -0.29 13.85 -5.10
C MET A 129 -0.34 12.33 -5.26
N ALA A 130 0.36 11.57 -4.42
CA ALA A 130 0.22 10.12 -4.37
C ALA A 130 -1.25 9.72 -4.10
N ARG A 131 -1.97 10.51 -3.28
CA ARG A 131 -3.40 10.31 -2.99
C ARG A 131 -4.34 10.68 -4.15
N ARG A 132 -3.98 11.65 -4.99
CA ARG A 132 -4.87 12.24 -6.02
C ARG A 132 -4.91 11.49 -7.34
N HIS A 133 -3.83 10.82 -7.73
CA HIS A 133 -3.74 10.23 -9.06
C HIS A 133 -4.15 8.75 -9.12
N ASN A 134 -4.44 8.11 -7.98
CA ASN A 134 -4.58 6.65 -7.91
C ASN A 134 -3.41 5.90 -8.62
N ILE A 135 -2.26 6.58 -8.78
CA ILE A 135 -0.99 6.09 -9.34
C ILE A 135 -0.28 5.18 -8.33
N LEU A 136 -0.90 4.91 -7.18
CA LEU A 136 -0.41 4.03 -6.12
C LEU A 136 -0.64 2.52 -6.41
N ILE A 137 -1.15 2.14 -7.58
CA ILE A 137 -1.43 0.73 -7.88
C ILE A 137 -0.15 -0.09 -8.14
N THR A 138 1.00 0.52 -8.45
CA THR A 138 2.13 -0.28 -8.97
C THR A 138 3.31 -0.51 -8.02
N CYS A 139 3.37 0.07 -6.82
CA CYS A 139 4.47 -0.23 -5.86
C CYS A 139 4.03 -0.33 -4.39
N TYR A 140 2.73 -0.38 -4.10
CA TYR A 140 2.22 -0.34 -2.72
C TYR A 140 1.16 -1.38 -2.40
N SER A 141 1.25 -2.53 -3.07
CA SER A 141 0.59 -3.80 -2.70
C SER A 141 0.92 -4.23 -1.26
N ASP A 142 2.00 -3.71 -0.69
CA ASP A 142 2.61 -4.12 0.56
C ASP A 142 1.91 -3.51 1.79
N ARG A 143 0.70 -2.96 1.67
CA ARG A 143 -0.02 -2.30 2.78
C ARG A 143 -1.48 -2.74 2.85
N CYS A 144 -1.91 -3.35 3.96
CA CYS A 144 -3.35 -3.63 4.13
C CYS A 144 -4.12 -2.33 4.43
N PRO A 145 -5.21 -2.04 3.69
CA PRO A 145 -6.07 -0.89 3.93
C PRO A 145 -6.79 -0.88 5.29
N CYS A 146 -6.72 -1.96 6.07
CA CYS A 146 -7.40 -2.05 7.36
C CYS A 146 -6.71 -1.28 8.50
N GLY A 147 -5.48 -0.80 8.30
CA GLY A 147 -4.76 -0.05 9.33
C GLY A 147 -4.05 -0.91 10.38
N SER A 148 -4.16 -2.25 10.33
CA SER A 148 -3.51 -3.13 11.32
C SER A 148 -1.99 -3.05 11.25
N GLU A 149 -1.34 -2.93 12.40
CA GLU A 149 0.11 -3.03 12.55
C GLU A 149 0.50 -4.44 13.06
N PHE A 150 1.28 -5.18 12.28
CA PHE A 150 1.63 -6.56 12.59
C PHE A 150 3.03 -6.95 12.07
N CYS A 151 3.58 -8.04 12.58
CA CYS A 151 4.83 -8.61 12.09
C CYS A 151 4.57 -9.44 10.83
N TYR A 152 5.31 -9.17 9.76
CA TYR A 152 5.17 -9.87 8.48
C TYR A 152 5.46 -11.38 8.59
N GLU A 153 6.44 -11.79 9.40
CA GLU A 153 6.83 -13.20 9.53
C GLU A 153 5.78 -14.05 10.27
N CYS A 154 5.23 -13.53 11.37
CA CYS A 154 4.37 -14.32 12.26
C CYS A 154 2.92 -13.84 12.32
N SER A 155 2.58 -12.75 11.64
CA SER A 155 1.23 -12.15 11.62
C SER A 155 0.68 -11.72 12.99
N VAL A 156 1.52 -11.68 14.04
CA VAL A 156 1.17 -11.18 15.38
C VAL A 156 1.22 -9.66 15.40
N THR A 157 0.40 -9.04 16.25
CA THR A 157 0.45 -7.59 16.52
C THR A 157 1.89 -7.11 16.75
N TRP A 158 2.24 -5.98 16.15
CA TRP A 158 3.61 -5.47 16.20
C TRP A 158 4.12 -5.31 17.64
N LYS A 159 5.40 -5.63 17.86
CA LYS A 159 6.10 -5.69 19.17
C LYS A 159 5.58 -6.75 20.16
N GLN A 160 4.68 -7.65 19.76
CA GLN A 160 4.25 -8.79 20.58
C GLN A 160 4.91 -10.12 20.15
N CYS A 161 5.93 -10.05 19.28
CA CYS A 161 6.71 -11.19 18.83
C CYS A 161 8.22 -10.95 19.05
N THR A 162 8.99 -12.03 19.08
CA THR A 162 10.46 -12.01 19.13
C THR A 162 11.11 -12.15 17.75
N CYS A 163 10.33 -12.09 16.67
CA CYS A 163 10.81 -12.14 15.30
C CYS A 163 11.84 -11.03 15.04
N SER A 164 12.83 -11.33 14.20
CA SER A 164 13.78 -10.34 13.74
C SER A 164 13.05 -9.19 13.07
N ARG A 165 13.39 -7.97 13.46
CA ARG A 165 12.79 -6.76 12.87
C ARG A 165 13.13 -6.63 11.38
N TRP A 166 14.31 -7.09 11.01
CA TRP A 166 14.87 -6.98 9.68
C TRP A 166 15.03 -8.36 9.08
N HIS A 167 14.55 -8.53 7.84
CA HIS A 167 14.89 -9.67 7.02
C HIS A 167 16.16 -9.31 6.24
N GLU A 168 17.28 -9.97 6.56
CA GLU A 168 18.61 -9.52 6.15
C GLU A 168 18.76 -9.39 4.63
N GLU A 169 18.24 -10.36 3.87
CA GLU A 169 18.31 -10.34 2.40
C GLU A 169 17.53 -9.15 1.80
N ARG A 170 16.34 -8.86 2.31
CA ARG A 170 15.51 -7.73 1.85
C ARG A 170 16.06 -6.38 2.31
N LEU A 171 16.79 -6.37 3.43
CA LEU A 171 17.52 -5.19 3.90
C LEU A 171 18.71 -4.89 2.97
N LEU A 172 19.43 -5.92 2.51
CA LEU A 172 20.51 -5.79 1.54
C LEU A 172 20.00 -5.33 0.17
N ASP A 173 18.89 -5.89 -0.33
CA ASP A 173 18.27 -5.45 -1.59
C ASP A 173 17.88 -3.97 -1.52
N ARG A 174 17.24 -3.55 -0.43
CA ARG A 174 16.88 -2.15 -0.21
C ARG A 174 18.11 -1.26 -0.05
N ALA A 175 19.14 -1.73 0.64
CA ALA A 175 20.38 -0.98 0.79
C ALA A 175 21.09 -0.79 -0.56
N ALA A 176 21.05 -1.79 -1.45
CA ALA A 176 21.54 -1.68 -2.81
C ALA A 176 20.76 -0.64 -3.62
N GLU A 177 19.42 -0.62 -3.53
CA GLU A 177 18.61 0.43 -4.16
C GLU A 177 18.95 1.84 -3.64
N VAL A 178 19.18 1.98 -2.33
CA VAL A 178 19.53 3.26 -1.70
C VAL A 178 20.92 3.71 -2.15
N ALA A 179 21.89 2.80 -2.17
CA ALA A 179 23.25 3.08 -2.61
C ALA A 179 23.31 3.47 -4.11
N ASP A 180 22.51 2.80 -4.96
CA ASP A 180 22.41 3.12 -6.39
C ASP A 180 21.90 4.55 -6.63
N ARG A 181 20.95 5.04 -5.81
CA ARG A 181 20.46 6.43 -5.88
C ARG A 181 21.53 7.47 -5.57
N GLN A 182 22.59 7.12 -4.86
CA GLN A 182 23.64 8.07 -4.45
C GLN A 182 24.83 8.08 -5.43
N GLY A 183 24.93 7.09 -6.31
CA GLY A 183 26.06 6.89 -7.22
C GLY A 183 25.79 7.27 -8.69
N ALA A 184 26.87 7.23 -9.48
CA ALA A 184 26.86 7.31 -10.95
C ALA A 184 27.15 5.94 -11.61
N GLY A 185 26.86 4.84 -10.91
CA GLY A 185 27.14 3.47 -11.35
C GLY A 185 26.73 2.44 -10.29
N ARG A 186 26.91 1.14 -10.62
CA ARG A 186 26.53 0.02 -9.73
C ARG A 186 27.21 0.17 -8.36
N PRO A 187 26.46 0.13 -7.24
CA PRO A 187 27.02 0.31 -5.92
C PRO A 187 27.95 -0.86 -5.55
N ASN A 188 29.05 -0.54 -4.88
CA ASN A 188 29.96 -1.55 -4.33
C ASN A 188 29.48 -2.03 -2.94
N GLU A 189 30.05 -3.14 -2.47
CA GLU A 189 29.64 -3.79 -1.22
C GLU A 189 29.74 -2.88 0.02
N MET A 190 30.73 -2.00 0.07
CA MET A 190 30.92 -1.05 1.17
C MET A 190 29.82 0.02 1.20
N GLN A 191 29.43 0.55 0.04
CA GLN A 191 28.31 1.50 -0.08
C GLN A 191 26.98 0.85 0.30
N VAL A 192 26.78 -0.42 -0.07
CA VAL A 192 25.60 -1.18 0.35
C VAL A 192 25.59 -1.33 1.87
N GLN A 193 26.71 -1.67 2.52
CA GLN A 193 26.72 -1.83 3.97
C GLN A 193 26.55 -0.53 4.75
N GLU A 194 27.10 0.58 4.27
CA GLU A 194 26.83 1.89 4.84
C GLU A 194 25.33 2.23 4.78
N ALA A 195 24.68 1.92 3.65
CA ALA A 195 23.23 2.06 3.51
C ALA A 195 22.44 1.10 4.44
N VAL A 196 22.91 -0.12 4.67
CA VAL A 196 22.32 -1.06 5.66
C VAL A 196 22.35 -0.45 7.06
N GLU A 197 23.49 0.08 7.49
CA GLU A 197 23.63 0.70 8.81
C GLU A 197 22.71 1.91 8.96
N ALA A 198 22.64 2.77 7.94
CA ALA A 198 21.73 3.91 7.92
C ALA A 198 20.24 3.50 7.98
N LEU A 199 19.85 2.45 7.26
CA LEU A 199 18.48 1.90 7.30
C LEU A 199 18.13 1.31 8.67
N ARG A 200 19.09 0.64 9.33
CA ARG A 200 18.91 0.12 10.70
C ARG A 200 18.78 1.23 11.74
N ALA A 201 19.40 2.39 11.50
CA ALA A 201 19.39 3.53 12.41
C ALA A 201 18.09 4.35 12.38
N GLU A 202 17.12 4.02 11.51
CA GLU A 202 15.83 4.74 11.39
C GLU A 202 15.99 6.26 11.32
N VAL A 203 16.80 6.74 10.39
CA VAL A 203 16.81 8.17 10.09
C VAL A 203 15.49 8.51 9.38
N ASP A 204 14.48 8.89 10.16
CA ASP A 204 13.23 9.45 9.66
C ASP A 204 13.56 10.76 8.93
N CYS A 205 13.71 10.67 7.62
CA CYS A 205 14.06 11.80 6.78
C CYS A 205 12.88 12.78 6.70
N ARG A 206 13.12 14.02 7.10
CA ARG A 206 12.11 15.10 7.10
C ARG A 206 11.96 15.80 5.75
N HIS A 207 12.82 15.51 4.78
CA HIS A 207 12.76 16.03 3.41
C HIS A 207 12.67 17.58 3.33
N ASN A 208 13.43 18.27 4.18
CA ASN A 208 13.44 19.74 4.20
C ASN A 208 14.46 20.33 3.23
N ASP A 209 15.60 19.65 3.08
CA ASP A 209 16.76 20.09 2.32
C ASP A 209 16.91 19.32 1.01
N TRP A 210 17.06 20.07 -0.08
CA TRP A 210 17.01 19.55 -1.44
C TRP A 210 18.05 20.21 -2.35
N THR A 211 18.91 19.38 -2.92
CA THR A 211 19.88 19.77 -3.95
C THR A 211 19.35 19.45 -5.35
N ARG A 212 19.53 20.38 -6.30
CA ARG A 212 19.20 20.13 -7.71
C ARG A 212 20.31 19.30 -8.35
N VAL A 213 19.96 18.12 -8.86
CA VAL A 213 20.90 17.22 -9.54
C VAL A 213 20.54 17.08 -11.02
N ASP A 214 21.54 17.16 -11.89
CA ASP A 214 21.37 16.97 -13.33
C ASP A 214 21.27 15.48 -13.67
N VAL A 215 20.20 15.09 -14.36
CA VAL A 215 19.96 13.68 -14.70
C VAL A 215 20.85 13.19 -15.85
N THR A 216 21.47 14.09 -16.60
CA THR A 216 22.41 13.70 -17.67
C THR A 216 23.75 13.21 -17.14
N VAL A 217 24.06 13.55 -15.88
CA VAL A 217 25.33 13.23 -15.22
C VAL A 217 25.14 12.20 -14.10
N SER A 218 23.92 12.03 -13.59
CA SER A 218 23.68 11.29 -12.35
C SER A 218 22.42 10.43 -12.40
N GLY A 219 22.62 9.11 -12.36
CA GLY A 219 21.64 8.08 -12.01
C GLY A 219 20.32 8.10 -12.79
N SER A 220 19.26 7.61 -12.13
CA SER A 220 17.92 7.50 -12.72
C SER A 220 17.32 8.87 -13.06
N ALA A 221 16.81 9.02 -14.29
CA ALA A 221 16.06 10.19 -14.73
C ALA A 221 14.58 10.16 -14.31
N ASN A 222 14.11 9.10 -13.66
CA ASN A 222 12.72 8.96 -13.25
C ASN A 222 12.50 9.51 -11.83
N CYS A 223 11.42 10.27 -11.66
CA CYS A 223 10.96 10.72 -10.35
C CYS A 223 10.64 9.50 -9.46
N ALA A 224 11.17 9.46 -8.24
CA ALA A 224 10.95 8.35 -7.31
C ALA A 224 9.49 8.22 -6.82
N ASP A 225 8.69 9.29 -6.90
CA ASP A 225 7.29 9.31 -6.42
C ASP A 225 6.29 9.08 -7.56
N CYS A 226 6.37 9.87 -8.62
CA CYS A 226 5.40 9.81 -9.73
C CYS A 226 5.90 9.09 -11.00
N HIS A 227 7.13 8.58 -10.99
CA HIS A 227 7.78 7.91 -12.12
C HIS A 227 7.88 8.71 -13.42
N TRP A 228 7.56 10.01 -13.37
CA TRP A 228 7.74 10.90 -14.50
C TRP A 228 9.22 11.02 -14.87
N HIS A 229 9.54 10.83 -16.15
CA HIS A 229 10.89 10.92 -16.68
C HIS A 229 11.31 12.38 -16.87
N ALA A 230 12.29 12.83 -16.10
CA ALA A 230 12.87 14.16 -16.19
C ALA A 230 13.83 14.29 -17.37
N ARG A 231 13.81 15.45 -18.03
CA ARG A 231 14.66 15.74 -19.19
C ARG A 231 15.94 16.51 -18.85
N SER A 232 16.04 17.04 -17.64
CA SER A 232 17.13 17.95 -17.27
C SER A 232 17.57 17.77 -15.83
N PHE A 233 16.65 17.82 -14.86
CA PHE A 233 17.04 17.70 -13.46
C PHE A 233 15.96 17.06 -12.59
N LEU A 234 16.40 16.53 -11.47
CA LEU A 234 15.58 16.15 -10.33
C LEU A 234 16.08 16.88 -9.08
N TRP A 235 15.23 16.95 -8.06
CA TRP A 235 15.61 17.38 -6.72
C TRP A 235 15.98 16.17 -5.90
N GLN A 236 17.22 16.10 -5.43
CA GLN A 236 17.71 15.10 -4.51
C GLN A 236 17.57 15.60 -3.08
N CYS A 237 16.98 14.81 -2.19
CA CYS A 237 16.99 15.11 -0.76
C CYS A 237 18.39 14.86 -0.21
N ASP A 238 18.91 15.81 0.57
CA ASP A 238 20.29 15.76 1.05
C ASP A 238 20.49 14.68 2.12
N ASP A 239 19.44 14.33 2.87
CA ASP A 239 19.51 13.34 3.96
C ASP A 239 19.33 11.90 3.49
N CYS A 240 18.45 11.66 2.50
CA CYS A 240 18.07 10.29 2.08
C CYS A 240 18.39 9.97 0.62
N GLY A 241 18.88 10.94 -0.15
CA GLY A 241 19.24 10.76 -1.56
C GLY A 241 18.04 10.55 -2.51
N MET A 242 16.80 10.63 -2.02
CA MET A 242 15.60 10.47 -2.85
C MET A 242 15.54 11.56 -3.93
N ARG A 243 15.29 11.18 -5.18
CA ARG A 243 15.18 12.11 -6.31
C ARG A 243 13.76 12.27 -6.80
N VAL A 244 13.23 13.49 -6.78
CA VAL A 244 11.84 13.79 -7.18
C VAL A 244 11.76 14.98 -8.13
N CYS A 245 10.68 15.05 -8.91
CA CYS A 245 10.43 16.21 -9.77
C CYS A 245 10.03 17.44 -8.95
N SER A 246 10.12 18.64 -9.52
CA SER A 246 9.76 19.89 -8.82
C SER A 246 8.34 19.88 -8.25
N ARG A 247 7.41 19.17 -8.89
CA ARG A 247 6.03 19.07 -8.45
C ARG A 247 5.90 18.20 -7.19
N CYS A 248 6.49 17.01 -7.21
CA CYS A 248 6.53 16.12 -6.04
C CYS A 248 7.33 16.73 -4.88
N ARG A 249 8.39 17.52 -5.14
CA ARG A 249 9.16 18.18 -4.07
C ARG A 249 8.30 19.08 -3.18
N VAL A 250 7.39 19.85 -3.77
CA VAL A 250 6.55 20.81 -3.02
C VAL A 250 5.65 20.08 -2.03
N ASP A 251 5.17 18.88 -2.39
CA ASP A 251 4.33 18.07 -1.52
C ASP A 251 5.04 17.60 -0.24
N TYR A 252 6.38 17.58 -0.20
CA TYR A 252 7.13 17.21 1.01
C TYR A 252 7.42 18.39 1.95
N ARG A 253 7.25 19.65 1.50
CA ARG A 253 7.55 20.85 2.31
C ARG A 253 6.42 21.29 3.25
N ASP A 254 5.19 20.86 2.99
CA ASP A 254 3.99 21.38 3.69
C ASP A 254 3.48 20.49 4.83
N PHE A 255 4.15 19.36 5.15
CA PHE A 255 3.64 18.37 6.12
C PHE A 255 4.42 18.35 7.44
N ASP A 256 4.19 19.39 8.25
CA ASP A 256 4.69 19.54 9.61
C ASP A 256 3.78 18.81 10.64
N TYR A 257 3.56 17.50 10.46
CA TYR A 257 2.66 16.68 11.31
C TYR A 257 3.37 15.80 12.36
N CYS A 258 4.57 16.17 12.81
CA CYS A 258 5.21 15.58 14.00
C CYS A 258 5.06 16.49 15.24
N ARG A 259 3.84 16.98 15.49
CA ARG A 259 3.38 17.31 16.85
C ARG A 259 2.17 16.43 17.14
N TYR A 260 2.23 15.77 18.31
CA TYR A 260 1.28 14.83 18.94
C TYR A 260 1.61 13.35 18.78
#